data_AF-A0A2M6YF45-F1
#
_entry.id   AF-A0A2M6YF45-F1
#
_cell.length_a   1.000
_cell.length_b   1.000
_cell.length_c   1.000
_cell.angle_alpha   90.00
_cell.angle_beta   90.00
_cell.angle_gamma   90.00
#
_symmetry.space_group_name_H-M   'P 1'
#
loop_
_entity.id
_entity.type
_entity.pdbx_description
1 polymer ?
#
loop_
_entity_poly.entity_id
_entity_poly.type
_entity_poly.pdbx_seq_one_letter_code
_entity_poly.pdbx_strand_id
1 'polypeptide(L)'
;LVQGDFGMSIKYPNIDSIWDDLFAPRIWISFQLGLLALLIGFPLGIFLGLIAARFRNSWFDSFLIAVLMPFRILPSVILIQFCIFIFAAKLNILPAAGWEGIFSKNIIIPLLVLVLPGLAGGARFTRIN
;
A
#
# COMPACT_ATOMS: atom_id res chain seq x y z
N LEU A 1 -29.70 -6.52 -21.69
CA LEU A 1 -30.35 -5.68 -20.65
C LEU A 1 -29.64 -5.93 -19.32
N VAL A 2 -28.44 -5.36 -19.16
CA VAL A 2 -27.82 -5.18 -17.85
C VAL A 2 -27.48 -3.71 -17.82
N GLN A 3 -28.47 -2.88 -17.48
CA GLN A 3 -28.18 -1.51 -17.08
C GLN A 3 -27.59 -1.65 -15.69
N GLY A 4 -26.25 -1.70 -15.63
CA GLY A 4 -25.48 -1.56 -14.41
C GLY A 4 -25.59 -0.12 -13.93
N ASP A 5 -26.81 0.29 -13.60
CA ASP A 5 -27.15 1.57 -13.00
C ASP A 5 -27.76 1.18 -11.64
N PHE A 6 -27.02 1.34 -10.55
CA PHE A 6 -27.31 0.80 -9.20
C PHE A 6 -28.50 1.54 -8.58
N GLY A 7 -29.29 2.22 -9.40
CA GLY A 7 -30.34 3.14 -9.02
C GLY A 7 -29.79 4.43 -8.42
N MET A 8 -30.73 5.30 -8.07
CA MET A 8 -30.44 6.54 -7.36
C MET A 8 -30.16 6.27 -5.88
N SER A 9 -29.27 7.07 -5.31
CA SER A 9 -28.86 6.95 -3.91
C SER A 9 -29.99 7.34 -2.96
N ILE A 10 -30.58 6.37 -2.26
CA ILE A 10 -31.59 6.62 -1.21
C ILE A 10 -31.00 7.38 0.01
N LYS A 11 -29.66 7.46 0.11
CA LYS A 11 -28.92 8.07 1.22
C LYS A 11 -28.31 9.43 0.87
N TYR A 12 -28.20 9.77 -0.42
CA TYR A 12 -27.61 11.02 -0.92
C TYR A 12 -28.49 11.58 -2.05
N PRO A 13 -29.41 12.52 -1.75
CA PRO A 13 -30.39 13.03 -2.71
C PRO A 13 -29.83 13.81 -3.92
N ASN A 14 -28.54 14.16 -3.89
CA ASN A 14 -27.87 14.99 -4.90
C ASN A 14 -26.96 14.18 -5.84
N ILE A 15 -27.15 12.85 -5.92
CA ILE A 15 -26.31 11.93 -6.70
C ILE A 15 -27.22 11.19 -7.68
N ASP A 16 -27.11 11.52 -8.97
CA ASP A 16 -27.99 11.02 -10.04
C ASP A 16 -27.70 9.56 -10.39
N SER A 17 -26.44 9.11 -10.29
CA SER A 17 -26.07 7.68 -10.39
C SER A 17 -25.03 7.28 -9.35
N ILE A 18 -25.32 6.24 -8.56
CA ILE A 18 -24.40 5.67 -7.58
C ILE A 18 -23.12 5.13 -8.26
N TRP A 19 -23.20 4.67 -9.51
CA TRP A 19 -22.02 4.14 -10.19
C TRP A 19 -21.04 5.25 -10.56
N ASP A 20 -21.52 6.24 -11.30
CA ASP A 20 -20.66 7.25 -11.90
C ASP A 20 -20.06 8.18 -10.83
N ASP A 21 -20.81 8.47 -9.78
CA ASP A 21 -20.39 9.43 -8.75
C ASP A 21 -19.65 8.79 -7.57
N LEU A 22 -19.90 7.51 -7.26
CA LEU A 22 -19.32 6.85 -6.08
C LEU A 22 -18.42 5.66 -6.43
N PHE A 23 -18.86 4.74 -7.29
CA PHE A 23 -18.09 3.53 -7.54
C PHE A 23 -16.95 3.74 -8.54
N ALA A 24 -17.25 4.31 -9.72
CA ALA A 24 -16.27 4.46 -10.79
C ALA A 24 -15.03 5.26 -10.34
N PRO A 25 -15.14 6.40 -9.63
CA PRO A 25 -13.97 7.14 -9.16
C PRO A 25 -13.16 6.37 -8.12
N ARG A 26 -13.82 5.66 -7.19
CA ARG A 26 -13.13 4.90 -6.12
C ARG A 26 -12.40 3.68 -6.66
N ILE A 27 -13.01 2.99 -7.63
CA ILE A 27 -12.38 1.87 -8.31
C ILE A 27 -11.17 2.36 -9.09
N TRP A 28 -11.31 3.48 -9.81
CA TRP A 28 -10.21 4.08 -10.56
C TRP A 28 -9.03 4.48 -9.67
N ILE A 29 -9.30 5.13 -8.54
CA ILE A 29 -8.28 5.49 -7.54
C ILE A 29 -7.57 4.25 -7.00
N SER A 30 -8.35 3.21 -6.65
CA SER A 30 -7.81 1.95 -6.13
C SER A 30 -6.95 1.22 -7.16
N PHE A 31 -7.36 1.27 -8.44
CA PHE A 31 -6.59 0.71 -9.56
C PHE A 31 -5.25 1.44 -9.74
N GLN A 32 -5.26 2.78 -9.73
CA GLN A 32 -4.04 3.58 -9.83
C GLN A 32 -3.07 3.30 -8.67
N LEU A 33 -3.59 3.24 -7.44
CA LEU A 33 -2.81 2.88 -6.24
C LEU A 33 -2.21 1.48 -6.34
N GLY A 34 -3.00 0.49 -6.71
CA GLY A 34 -2.55 -0.89 -6.85
C GLY A 34 -1.48 -1.02 -7.95
N LEU A 35 -1.68 -0.34 -9.08
CA LEU A 35 -0.72 -0.35 -10.18
C LEU A 35 0.62 0.28 -9.77
N LEU A 36 0.61 1.42 -9.08
CA LEU A 36 1.81 2.06 -8.58
C LEU A 36 2.51 1.21 -7.51
N ALA A 37 1.75 0.61 -6.60
CA ALA A 37 2.29 -0.31 -5.62
C ALA A 37 2.98 -1.51 -6.27
N LEU A 38 2.43 -2.03 -7.36
CA LEU A 38 3.04 -3.11 -8.13
C LEU A 38 4.31 -2.63 -8.84
N LEU A 39 4.23 -1.53 -9.58
CA LEU A 39 5.36 -1.00 -10.36
C LEU A 39 6.55 -0.57 -9.49
N ILE A 40 6.31 -0.10 -8.27
CA ILE A 40 7.37 0.34 -7.35
C ILE A 40 7.77 -0.78 -6.40
N GLY A 41 6.78 -1.47 -5.82
CA GLY A 41 7.01 -2.51 -4.83
C GLY A 41 7.64 -3.77 -5.38
N PHE A 42 7.29 -4.17 -6.60
CA PHE A 42 7.86 -5.36 -7.24
C PHE A 42 9.38 -5.24 -7.49
N PRO A 43 9.90 -4.20 -8.17
CA PRO A 43 11.35 -4.06 -8.35
C PRO A 43 12.09 -3.85 -7.03
N LEU A 44 11.52 -3.09 -6.08
CA LEU A 44 12.13 -2.93 -4.75
C LEU A 44 12.21 -4.26 -3.99
N GLY A 45 11.15 -5.09 -4.06
CA GLY A 45 11.12 -6.41 -3.44
C GLY A 45 12.15 -7.36 -4.02
N ILE A 46 12.33 -7.35 -5.35
CA ILE A 46 13.38 -8.12 -6.02
C ILE A 46 14.76 -7.64 -5.59
N PHE A 47 14.99 -6.32 -5.56
CA PHE A 47 16.28 -5.75 -5.20
C PHE A 47 16.66 -6.06 -3.74
N LEU A 48 15.73 -5.89 -2.80
CA LEU A 48 15.91 -6.27 -1.40
C LEU A 48 16.12 -7.79 -1.24
N GLY A 49 15.37 -8.60 -1.99
CA GLY A 49 15.56 -10.06 -2.02
C GLY A 49 16.95 -10.46 -2.51
N LEU A 50 17.46 -9.81 -3.55
CA LEU A 50 18.79 -10.04 -4.10
C LEU A 50 19.90 -9.67 -3.10
N ILE A 51 19.75 -8.53 -2.41
CA ILE A 51 20.68 -8.11 -1.35
C ILE A 51 20.68 -9.12 -0.20
N ALA A 52 19.50 -9.55 0.26
CA ALA A 52 19.38 -10.57 1.30
C ALA A 52 20.03 -11.90 0.87
N ALA A 53 19.88 -12.30 -0.40
CA ALA A 53 20.55 -13.46 -0.98
C ALA A 53 22.09 -13.33 -0.91
N ARG A 54 22.60 -12.14 -1.27
CA ARG A 54 24.05 -11.89 -1.36
C ARG A 54 24.71 -11.89 0.01
N PHE A 55 24.03 -11.41 1.03
CA PHE A 55 24.54 -11.32 2.41
C PHE A 55 24.04 -12.45 3.31
N ARG A 56 23.56 -13.56 2.74
CA ARG A 56 22.97 -14.68 3.48
C ARG A 56 23.88 -15.15 4.62
N ASN A 57 23.28 -15.35 5.79
CA ASN A 57 23.98 -15.81 7.00
C ASN A 57 25.03 -14.84 7.57
N SER A 58 25.05 -13.58 7.11
CA SER A 58 25.78 -12.51 7.78
C SER A 58 24.94 -11.88 8.89
N TRP A 59 25.59 -11.10 9.75
CA TRP A 59 24.90 -10.27 10.74
C TRP A 59 23.90 -9.29 10.10
N PHE A 60 24.19 -8.82 8.87
CA PHE A 60 23.32 -7.94 8.12
C PHE A 60 22.03 -8.62 7.65
N ASP A 61 22.10 -9.89 7.24
CA ASP A 61 20.92 -10.70 6.89
C ASP A 61 20.03 -10.93 8.12
N SER A 62 20.64 -11.24 9.27
CA SER A 62 19.90 -11.40 10.53
C SER A 62 19.19 -10.12 10.95
N PHE A 63 19.85 -8.96 10.82
CA PHE A 63 19.27 -7.64 11.10
C PHE A 63 18.12 -7.32 10.14
N LEU A 64 18.31 -7.49 8.83
CA LEU A 64 17.26 -7.26 7.82
C LEU A 64 16.01 -8.10 8.09
N ILE A 65 16.18 -9.39 8.36
CA ILE A 65 15.05 -10.29 8.65
C ILE A 65 14.35 -9.87 9.95
N ALA A 66 15.11 -9.54 11.00
CA ALA A 66 14.53 -9.09 12.26
C ALA A 66 13.67 -7.82 12.10
N VAL A 67 14.11 -6.89 11.24
CA VAL A 67 13.35 -5.67 10.92
C VAL A 67 12.14 -5.94 10.05
N LEU A 68 12.23 -6.85 9.07
CA LEU A 68 11.14 -7.14 8.12
C LEU A 68 10.02 -8.01 8.72
N MET A 69 10.34 -8.87 9.69
CA MET A 69 9.40 -9.85 10.24
C MET A 69 8.15 -9.24 10.89
N PRO A 70 8.23 -8.15 11.69
CA PRO A 70 7.05 -7.45 12.21
C PRO A 70 6.11 -6.98 11.11
N PHE A 71 6.64 -6.38 10.03
CA PHE A 71 5.82 -5.85 8.93
C PHE A 71 5.01 -6.91 8.18
N ARG A 72 5.47 -8.17 8.19
CA ARG A 72 4.74 -9.28 7.57
C ARG A 72 3.55 -9.76 8.42
N ILE A 73 3.68 -9.68 9.74
CA ILE A 73 2.69 -10.20 10.68
C ILE A 73 1.64 -9.13 10.99
N LEU A 74 2.02 -7.85 10.93
CA LEU A 74 1.10 -6.75 11.17
C LEU A 74 0.05 -6.65 10.06
N PRO A 75 -1.25 -6.63 10.42
CA PRO A 75 -2.32 -6.27 9.49
C PRO A 75 -2.07 -4.90 8.87
N SER A 76 -2.42 -4.73 7.59
CA SER A 76 -2.27 -3.46 6.87
C SER A 76 -2.99 -2.29 7.56
N VAL A 77 -4.12 -2.56 8.24
CA VAL A 77 -4.87 -1.57 9.02
C VAL A 77 -4.08 -1.05 10.23
N ILE A 78 -3.29 -1.91 10.87
CA ILE A 78 -2.43 -1.47 11.98
C ILE A 78 -1.26 -0.67 11.41
N LEU A 79 -0.66 -1.16 10.32
CA LEU A 79 0.48 -0.52 9.69
C LEU A 79 0.17 0.90 9.20
N ILE A 80 -0.98 1.10 8.56
CA ILE A 80 -1.40 2.44 8.12
C ILE A 80 -1.57 3.39 9.31
N GLN A 81 -2.14 2.92 10.42
CA GLN A 81 -2.34 3.74 11.61
C GLN A 81 -1.00 4.16 12.24
N PHE A 82 -0.03 3.23 12.27
CA PHE A 82 1.34 3.54 12.69
C PHE A 82 2.01 4.56 11.75
N CYS A 83 1.87 4.39 10.44
CA CYS A 83 2.44 5.33 9.47
C CYS A 83 1.82 6.73 9.62
N ILE A 84 0.49 6.84 9.78
CA ILE A 84 -0.18 8.12 10.00
C ILE A 84 0.32 8.76 11.31
N PHE A 85 0.40 8.00 12.40
CA PHE A 85 0.88 8.53 13.67
C PHE A 85 2.32 9.07 13.58
N ILE A 86 3.21 8.34 12.93
CA ILE A 86 4.62 8.75 12.78
C ILE A 86 4.70 9.94 11.82
N PHE A 87 4.24 9.78 10.58
CA PHE A 87 4.53 10.74 9.51
C PHE A 87 3.62 11.96 9.50
N ALA A 88 2.35 11.79 9.85
CA ALA A 88 1.39 12.89 9.87
C ALA A 88 1.31 13.54 11.25
N ALA A 89 1.10 12.78 12.32
CA ALA A 89 0.91 13.38 13.65
C ALA A 89 2.22 13.84 14.30
N LYS A 90 3.24 12.99 14.32
CA LYS A 90 4.50 13.30 15.01
C LYS A 90 5.45 14.16 14.17
N LEU A 91 5.65 13.79 12.90
CA LEU A 91 6.60 14.49 12.02
C LEU A 91 5.95 15.64 11.23
N ASN A 92 4.63 15.68 11.04
CA ASN A 92 3.92 16.69 10.23
C ASN A 92 4.49 16.86 8.80
N ILE A 93 5.10 15.82 8.24
CA ILE A 93 5.71 15.85 6.89
C ILE A 93 4.70 15.41 5.84
N LEU A 94 3.87 14.42 6.18
CA LEU A 94 2.94 13.78 5.26
C LEU A 94 1.49 14.03 5.70
N PRO A 95 0.56 14.20 4.75
CA PRO A 95 -0.86 14.36 5.07
C PRO A 95 -1.45 13.04 5.60
N ALA A 96 -2.38 13.14 6.54
CA ALA A 96 -2.93 11.96 7.24
C ALA A 96 -3.88 11.12 6.38
N ALA A 97 -4.65 11.76 5.50
CA ALA A 97 -5.66 11.10 4.67
C ALA A 97 -6.07 11.97 3.46
N GLY A 98 -6.80 11.37 2.53
CA GLY A 98 -7.36 12.06 1.35
C GLY A 98 -6.72 11.60 0.04
N TRP A 99 -7.40 11.90 -1.08
CA TRP A 99 -6.90 11.62 -2.42
C TRP A 99 -6.85 12.91 -3.23
N GLU A 100 -5.64 13.31 -3.62
CA GLU A 100 -5.38 14.51 -4.43
C GLU A 100 -4.66 14.17 -5.75
N GLY A 101 -4.73 12.89 -6.16
CA GLY A 101 -4.08 12.37 -7.36
C GLY A 101 -2.71 11.72 -7.12
N ILE A 102 -2.16 11.16 -8.21
CA ILE A 102 -0.95 10.31 -8.20
C ILE A 102 0.31 11.06 -7.76
N PHE A 103 0.40 12.35 -8.04
CA PHE A 103 1.58 13.18 -7.75
C PHE A 103 1.51 13.86 -6.38
N SER A 104 0.43 13.68 -5.63
CA SER A 104 0.31 14.28 -4.30
C SER A 104 0.99 13.42 -3.23
N LYS A 105 1.41 14.06 -2.14
CA LYS A 105 2.06 13.40 -1.00
C LYS A 105 1.14 12.41 -0.29
N ASN A 106 -0.17 12.52 -0.48
CA ASN A 106 -1.18 11.63 0.09
C ASN A 106 -1.03 10.19 -0.37
N ILE A 107 -0.34 9.94 -1.49
CA ILE A 107 -0.11 8.58 -1.98
C ILE A 107 0.97 7.82 -1.20
N ILE A 108 1.87 8.54 -0.52
CA ILE A 108 3.11 7.96 0.02
C ILE A 108 2.80 6.98 1.16
N ILE A 109 1.91 7.36 2.09
CA ILE A 109 1.49 6.51 3.21
C ILE A 109 0.81 5.21 2.70
N PRO A 110 -0.27 5.27 1.89
CA PRO A 110 -0.92 4.05 1.40
C PRO A 110 0.01 3.21 0.52
N LEU A 111 0.89 3.83 -0.28
CA LEU A 111 1.89 3.11 -1.07
C LEU A 111 2.88 2.35 -0.19
N LEU A 112 3.41 2.97 0.87
CA LEU A 112 4.31 2.31 1.82
C LEU A 112 3.62 1.11 2.48
N VAL A 113 2.38 1.28 2.91
CA VAL A 113 1.60 0.21 3.57
C VAL A 113 1.34 -0.95 2.62
N LEU A 114 1.13 -0.69 1.33
CA LEU A 114 0.94 -1.73 0.31
C LEU A 114 2.24 -2.48 -0.01
N VAL A 115 3.38 -1.78 -0.03
CA VAL A 115 4.66 -2.36 -0.45
C VAL A 115 5.37 -3.10 0.69
N LEU A 116 5.39 -2.55 1.91
CA LEU A 116 6.16 -3.05 3.06
C LEU A 116 5.94 -4.55 3.36
N PRO A 117 4.69 -5.07 3.40
CA PRO A 117 4.47 -6.50 3.66
C PRO A 117 5.03 -7.41 2.56
N GLY A 118 4.98 -6.94 1.30
CA GLY A 118 5.49 -7.68 0.14
C GLY A 118 7.02 -7.82 0.16
N LEU A 119 7.74 -6.79 0.61
CA LEU A 119 9.20 -6.83 0.76
C LEU A 119 9.65 -7.92 1.74
N ALA A 120 8.93 -8.10 2.84
CA ALA A 120 9.21 -9.14 3.83
C ALA A 120 8.94 -10.56 3.30
N GLY A 121 8.01 -10.71 2.36
CA GLY A 121 7.76 -11.95 1.64
C GLY A 121 8.94 -12.35 0.76
N GLY A 122 9.43 -11.42 -0.08
CA GLY A 122 10.54 -11.65 -1.01
C GLY A 122 11.86 -12.07 -0.33
N ALA A 123 12.19 -11.45 0.81
CA ALA A 123 13.39 -11.79 1.56
C ALA A 123 13.42 -13.26 2.04
N ARG A 124 12.26 -13.85 2.38
CA ARG A 124 12.20 -15.23 2.89
C ARG A 124 12.27 -16.28 1.77
N PHE A 125 11.63 -16.04 0.62
CA PHE A 125 11.66 -17.00 -0.50
C PHE A 125 13.10 -17.34 -0.92
N THR A 126 13.99 -16.35 -0.83
CA THR A 126 15.41 -16.50 -1.19
C THR A 126 16.23 -17.36 -0.21
N ARG A 127 15.69 -17.66 0.97
CA ARG A 127 16.36 -18.48 1.99
C ARG A 127 16.03 -19.99 1.88
N ILE A 128 15.15 -20.38 0.96
CA ILE A 128 14.82 -21.77 0.66
C ILE A 128 15.80 -22.29 -0.41
N ASN A 129 17.03 -22.60 0.02
CA ASN A 129 17.97 -23.56 -0.58
C ASN A 129 19.21 -23.60 0.29
#